data_AF-A0A0V1EDY2-F1
#
_entry.id   AF-A0A0V1EDY2-F1
#
_cell.length_a   1.000
_cell.length_b   1.000
_cell.length_c   1.000
_cell.angle_alpha   90.00
_cell.angle_beta   90.00
_cell.angle_gamma   90.00
#
_symmetry.space_group_name_H-M   'P 1'
#
loop_
_entity.id
_entity.type
_entity.pdbx_description
1 polymer ?
#
loop_
_entity_poly.entity_id
_entity_poly.type
_entity_poly.pdbx_seq_one_letter_code
_entity_poly.pdbx_strand_id
1 'polypeptide(L)'
;LSAHYSCSLILNGTHEFGCKSYLNGNKGVLFWARSLEDLNYIQSDESQAGPYVLMIESSNLESLGYTWFSRIRSNVAGLLVYVNESNVDNLKFSEDTRCPNSNFDIYTDDPDYSNCKKNEWNKYGNGIRFFYWGIPAFLVVNETEVKILIDKCFMNHNYGTYGKSVKWPLCAAELTDFKLAAGDAERCIRRNEIDNIFTAEIYYCLPVQNWNVYAFLPQRSSEMLAKNHSVFMLMSRVDSFTIFEDLDYGSSAISSLLVILTVSEALGKDAHRIADLSAKNDRQLLLTLFSGESLDYIGSSRMVWEMMHNNFPAVDSMHSEALTTLSSLGFLLEVGDLTYSDDSLYMHIDPRSYQKYGFVKEKIDMTANALRKHSSSIQFISDKPLPPSSLHSFLKEDDSIPAIAITGYGSSFTNRTNKLFNIFIDE
;
A
#
# COMPACT_ATOMS: atom_id res chain seq x y z
N LEU A 1 23.08 0.81 -18.74
CA LEU A 1 22.06 0.19 -17.87
C LEU A 1 21.89 1.16 -16.72
N SER A 2 20.92 2.05 -16.83
CA SER A 2 20.43 2.85 -15.73
C SER A 2 19.18 2.15 -15.20
N ALA A 3 19.37 1.00 -14.54
CA ALA A 3 18.27 0.37 -13.81
C ALA A 3 17.94 1.31 -12.63
N HIS A 4 16.79 1.98 -12.71
CA HIS A 4 16.48 3.12 -11.84
C HIS A 4 15.79 2.75 -10.53
N TYR A 5 15.22 1.55 -10.41
CA TYR A 5 14.36 1.20 -9.29
C TYR A 5 14.94 0.02 -8.51
N SER A 6 15.49 0.32 -7.34
CA SER A 6 16.05 -0.67 -6.41
C SER A 6 14.95 -1.21 -5.50
N CYS A 7 15.05 -2.46 -5.07
CA CYS A 7 14.12 -3.02 -4.09
C CYS A 7 14.46 -2.51 -2.67
N SER A 8 13.46 -1.96 -1.98
CA SER A 8 13.55 -1.43 -0.62
C SER A 8 13.94 -2.50 0.39
N LEU A 9 14.53 -2.09 1.52
CA LEU A 9 14.62 -2.89 2.75
C LEU A 9 13.81 -2.20 3.84
N ILE A 10 12.79 -2.86 4.36
CA ILE A 10 11.93 -2.33 5.41
C ILE A 10 12.00 -3.23 6.64
N LEU A 11 11.94 -2.59 7.80
CA LEU A 11 11.97 -3.23 9.10
C LEU A 11 10.61 -3.09 9.78
N ASN A 12 10.12 -4.16 10.40
CA ASN A 12 9.02 -4.08 11.37
C ASN A 12 9.54 -4.43 12.78
N GLY A 13 8.64 -4.51 13.76
CA GLY A 13 8.99 -4.79 15.15
C GLY A 13 9.62 -6.17 15.42
N THR A 14 9.68 -7.07 14.42
CA THR A 14 10.17 -8.44 14.61
C THR A 14 11.18 -8.91 13.57
N HIS A 15 11.12 -8.41 12.34
CA HIS A 15 11.96 -8.86 11.22
C HIS A 15 12.15 -7.78 10.14
N GLU A 16 13.06 -8.07 9.21
CA GLU A 16 13.29 -7.32 7.98
C GLU A 16 12.66 -8.03 6.77
N PHE A 17 12.18 -7.26 5.81
CA PHE A 17 11.71 -7.74 4.51
C PHE A 17 12.21 -6.83 3.39
N GLY A 18 12.28 -7.38 2.17
CA GLY A 18 12.86 -6.70 1.01
C GLY A 18 14.27 -7.19 0.66
N CYS A 19 15.07 -6.31 0.07
CA CYS A 19 16.30 -6.64 -0.65
C CYS A 19 17.52 -5.90 -0.10
N LYS A 20 18.72 -6.49 -0.29
CA LYS A 20 20.00 -5.82 -0.02
C LYS A 20 21.15 -6.52 -0.75
N SER A 21 22.15 -5.78 -1.17
CA SER A 21 23.43 -6.32 -1.64
C SER A 21 24.47 -6.44 -0.53
N TYR A 22 25.57 -7.12 -0.81
CA TYR A 22 26.82 -6.96 -0.08
C TYR A 22 27.41 -5.56 -0.33
N LEU A 23 28.29 -5.11 0.57
CA LEU A 23 28.95 -3.81 0.48
C LEU A 23 29.69 -3.60 -0.85
N ASN A 24 30.29 -4.66 -1.39
CA ASN A 24 31.04 -4.64 -2.66
C ASN A 24 30.21 -5.17 -3.84
N GLY A 25 28.88 -5.14 -3.72
CA GLY A 25 27.96 -5.64 -4.73
C GLY A 25 27.85 -7.16 -4.78
N ASN A 26 26.81 -7.63 -5.48
CA ASN A 26 26.60 -9.03 -5.79
C ASN A 26 26.86 -9.27 -7.27
N LYS A 27 27.71 -10.25 -7.59
CA LYS A 27 28.13 -10.56 -8.97
C LYS A 27 27.63 -11.94 -9.36
N GLY A 28 27.11 -12.09 -10.57
CA GLY A 28 26.68 -13.38 -11.07
C GLY A 28 26.49 -13.41 -12.58
N VAL A 29 26.50 -14.61 -13.14
CA VAL A 29 26.26 -14.86 -14.57
C VAL A 29 24.81 -14.53 -14.88
N LEU A 30 24.57 -13.68 -15.89
CA LEU A 30 23.20 -13.32 -16.26
C LEU A 30 22.46 -14.54 -16.79
N PHE A 31 21.28 -14.84 -16.22
CA PHE A 31 20.45 -15.95 -16.67
C PHE A 31 19.02 -15.49 -16.88
N TRP A 32 18.51 -15.59 -18.11
CA TRP A 32 17.16 -15.20 -18.46
C TRP A 32 16.19 -16.37 -18.28
N ALA A 33 15.39 -16.34 -17.21
CA ALA A 33 14.40 -17.38 -16.91
C ALA A 33 13.02 -17.01 -17.46
N ARG A 34 12.48 -17.89 -18.30
CA ARG A 34 11.21 -17.74 -19.01
C ARG A 34 10.16 -18.73 -18.52
N SER A 35 10.60 -19.84 -17.91
CA SER A 35 9.74 -20.94 -17.49
C SER A 35 10.19 -21.57 -16.16
N LEU A 36 9.33 -22.43 -15.59
CA LEU A 36 9.67 -23.24 -14.42
C LEU A 36 10.83 -24.22 -14.70
N GLU A 37 11.01 -24.67 -15.95
CA GLU A 37 12.14 -25.53 -16.34
C GLU A 37 13.48 -24.78 -16.19
N ASP A 38 13.49 -23.49 -16.51
CA ASP A 38 14.66 -22.64 -16.38
C ASP A 38 15.04 -22.44 -14.90
N LEU A 39 14.04 -22.38 -14.00
CA LEU A 39 14.29 -22.34 -12.54
C LEU A 39 14.85 -23.67 -12.01
N ASN A 40 14.40 -24.80 -12.54
CA ASN A 40 14.96 -26.12 -12.19
C ASN A 40 16.42 -26.24 -12.60
N TYR A 41 16.80 -25.68 -13.77
CA TYR A 41 18.18 -25.62 -14.20
C TYR A 41 19.08 -24.89 -13.19
N ILE A 42 18.66 -23.70 -12.72
CA ILE A 42 19.37 -22.92 -11.70
C ILE A 42 19.50 -23.71 -10.39
N GLN A 43 18.46 -24.43 -9.99
CA GLN A 43 18.48 -25.26 -8.79
C GLN A 43 19.51 -26.39 -8.91
N SER A 44 19.55 -27.08 -10.06
CA SER A 44 20.49 -28.19 -10.29
C SER A 44 21.93 -27.73 -10.43
N ASP A 45 22.15 -26.53 -10.99
CA ASP A 45 23.43 -25.97 -11.39
C ASP A 45 24.38 -27.00 -12.03
N GLU A 46 23.86 -27.85 -12.92
CA GLU A 46 24.66 -28.91 -13.58
C GLU A 46 25.90 -28.34 -14.30
N SER A 47 25.83 -27.08 -14.72
CA SER A 47 26.93 -26.39 -15.42
C SER A 47 28.01 -25.81 -14.49
N GLN A 48 27.75 -25.69 -13.18
CA GLN A 48 28.63 -25.03 -12.22
C GLN A 48 29.05 -23.61 -12.63
N ALA A 49 28.19 -22.90 -13.36
CA ALA A 49 28.42 -21.52 -13.80
C ALA A 49 27.95 -20.49 -12.78
N GLY A 50 27.26 -20.93 -11.71
CA GLY A 50 26.74 -20.07 -10.67
C GLY A 50 27.84 -19.31 -9.88
N PRO A 51 27.46 -18.26 -9.14
CA PRO A 51 26.08 -17.82 -8.90
C PRO A 51 25.49 -17.00 -10.07
N TYR A 52 24.16 -16.99 -10.17
CA TYR A 52 23.43 -16.37 -11.27
C TYR A 52 22.78 -15.04 -10.87
N VAL A 53 22.77 -14.07 -11.77
CA VAL A 53 21.84 -12.94 -11.73
C VAL A 53 20.62 -13.34 -12.56
N LEU A 54 19.50 -13.55 -11.90
CA LEU A 54 18.28 -14.05 -12.53
C LEU A 54 17.49 -12.89 -13.13
N MET A 55 17.32 -12.91 -14.45
CA MET A 55 16.44 -12.00 -15.16
C MET A 55 15.08 -12.67 -15.40
N ILE A 56 14.01 -12.09 -14.87
CA ILE A 56 12.67 -12.68 -14.87
C ILE A 56 11.61 -11.62 -15.22
N GLU A 57 10.59 -12.01 -15.98
CA GLU A 57 9.43 -11.15 -16.24
C GLU A 57 8.61 -10.96 -14.95
N SER A 58 8.08 -9.75 -14.72
CA SER A 58 7.26 -9.43 -13.56
C SER A 58 6.06 -10.38 -13.38
N SER A 59 5.48 -10.87 -14.47
CA SER A 59 4.40 -11.87 -14.49
C SER A 59 4.79 -13.23 -13.91
N ASN A 60 6.07 -13.58 -13.96
CA ASN A 60 6.60 -14.84 -13.47
C ASN A 60 7.08 -14.76 -12.02
N LEU A 61 7.03 -13.58 -11.37
CA LEU A 61 7.41 -13.44 -9.96
C LEU A 61 6.53 -14.26 -9.02
N GLU A 62 5.25 -14.48 -9.36
CA GLU A 62 4.38 -15.37 -8.59
C GLU A 62 4.98 -16.79 -8.51
N SER A 63 5.52 -17.29 -9.63
CA SER A 63 6.16 -18.59 -9.69
C SER A 63 7.44 -18.66 -8.87
N LEU A 64 8.13 -17.52 -8.69
CA LEU A 64 9.35 -17.38 -7.90
C LEU A 64 9.08 -17.25 -6.39
N GLY A 65 7.85 -17.40 -5.93
CA GLY A 65 7.45 -17.22 -4.52
C GLY A 65 8.35 -17.95 -3.49
N TYR A 66 8.15 -17.65 -2.21
CA TYR A 66 9.07 -18.00 -1.10
C TYR A 66 9.64 -19.42 -1.16
N THR A 67 8.80 -20.42 -1.44
CA THR A 67 9.20 -21.83 -1.50
C THR A 67 10.17 -22.12 -2.63
N TRP A 68 9.97 -21.53 -3.81
CA TRP A 68 10.87 -21.69 -4.95
C TRP A 68 12.16 -20.93 -4.74
N PHE A 69 12.06 -19.66 -4.32
CA PHE A 69 13.23 -18.85 -4.04
C PHE A 69 14.15 -19.51 -3.01
N SER A 70 13.59 -20.06 -1.93
CA SER A 70 14.36 -20.75 -0.89
C SER A 70 15.19 -21.94 -1.41
N ARG A 71 14.75 -22.60 -2.49
CA ARG A 71 15.47 -23.74 -3.11
C ARG A 71 16.65 -23.29 -3.96
N ILE A 72 16.55 -22.13 -4.59
CA ILE A 72 17.57 -21.62 -5.52
C ILE A 72 18.46 -20.55 -4.90
N ARG A 73 18.13 -20.05 -3.71
CA ARG A 73 18.77 -18.89 -3.07
C ARG A 73 20.30 -18.99 -3.01
N SER A 74 20.86 -20.17 -2.75
CA SER A 74 22.32 -20.37 -2.69
C SER A 74 23.02 -20.13 -4.03
N ASN A 75 22.30 -20.28 -5.14
CA ASN A 75 22.81 -20.18 -6.50
C ASN A 75 22.45 -18.85 -7.17
N VAL A 76 21.71 -17.96 -6.49
CA VAL A 76 21.25 -16.68 -7.04
C VAL A 76 21.94 -15.53 -6.32
N ALA A 77 22.69 -14.72 -7.06
CA ALA A 77 23.38 -13.53 -6.57
C ALA A 77 22.48 -12.28 -6.54
N GLY A 78 21.46 -12.21 -7.40
CA GLY A 78 20.56 -11.05 -7.51
C GLY A 78 19.45 -11.26 -8.54
N LEU A 79 18.47 -10.35 -8.52
CA LEU A 79 17.29 -10.39 -9.40
C LEU A 79 17.23 -9.15 -10.30
N LEU A 80 16.95 -9.35 -11.57
CA LEU A 80 16.55 -8.32 -12.52
C LEU A 80 15.12 -8.61 -12.98
N VAL A 81 14.17 -7.84 -12.47
CA VAL A 81 12.77 -7.95 -12.86
C VAL A 81 12.55 -7.03 -14.04
N TYR A 82 11.95 -7.51 -15.12
CA TYR A 82 11.56 -6.66 -16.24
C TYR A 82 10.07 -6.73 -16.50
N VAL A 83 9.54 -5.67 -17.09
CA VAL A 83 8.12 -5.59 -17.46
C VAL A 83 8.01 -5.79 -18.96
N ASN A 84 7.08 -6.66 -19.36
CA ASN A 84 6.66 -6.76 -20.74
C ASN A 84 5.35 -5.99 -20.90
N GLU A 85 5.40 -4.80 -21.49
CA GLU A 85 4.25 -3.90 -21.65
C GLU A 85 3.06 -4.59 -22.33
N SER A 86 3.34 -5.48 -23.29
CA SER A 86 2.31 -6.23 -24.02
C SER A 86 1.47 -7.17 -23.14
N ASN A 87 1.99 -7.55 -21.96
CA ASN A 87 1.33 -8.49 -21.04
C ASN A 87 0.73 -7.82 -19.80
N VAL A 88 0.89 -6.50 -19.64
CA VAL A 88 0.51 -5.78 -18.42
C VAL A 88 -0.99 -5.86 -18.13
N ASP A 89 -1.84 -5.89 -19.15
CA ASP A 89 -3.30 -5.93 -18.97
C ASP A 89 -3.86 -7.31 -18.58
N ASN A 90 -3.07 -8.38 -18.75
CA ASN A 90 -3.44 -9.74 -18.34
C ASN A 90 -2.73 -10.18 -17.05
N LEU A 91 -1.97 -9.29 -16.42
CA LEU A 91 -1.18 -9.57 -15.23
C LEU A 91 -2.07 -9.80 -14.01
N LYS A 92 -2.19 -11.04 -13.55
CA LYS A 92 -2.92 -11.42 -12.33
C LYS A 92 -1.97 -11.50 -11.13
N PHE A 93 -1.38 -10.37 -10.76
CA PHE A 93 -0.35 -10.32 -9.72
C PHE A 93 -0.59 -9.13 -8.80
N SER A 94 -0.24 -9.32 -7.53
CA SER A 94 -0.18 -8.28 -6.52
C SER A 94 0.90 -8.62 -5.51
N GLU A 95 1.77 -7.66 -5.22
CA GLU A 95 2.85 -7.87 -4.24
C GLU A 95 2.36 -7.93 -2.80
N ASP A 96 1.18 -7.37 -2.55
CA ASP A 96 0.56 -7.35 -1.23
C ASP A 96 -0.05 -8.72 -0.88
N THR A 97 -0.44 -8.91 0.38
CA THR A 97 -1.17 -10.12 0.78
C THR A 97 -2.59 -10.13 0.23
N ARG A 98 -3.27 -11.27 0.33
CA ARG A 98 -4.71 -11.36 0.03
C ARG A 98 -5.58 -10.50 0.96
N CYS A 99 -5.01 -10.14 2.11
CA CYS A 99 -5.65 -9.47 3.24
C CYS A 99 -4.80 -8.29 3.71
N PRO A 100 -4.75 -7.20 2.93
CA PRO A 100 -3.97 -6.03 3.31
C PRO A 100 -4.30 -5.56 4.73
N ASN A 101 -3.27 -5.29 5.52
CA ASN A 101 -3.33 -4.80 6.90
C ASN A 101 -4.14 -5.65 7.90
N SER A 102 -4.37 -6.95 7.62
CA SER A 102 -5.19 -7.86 8.45
C SER A 102 -4.77 -8.06 9.92
N ASN A 103 -3.58 -7.58 10.29
CA ASN A 103 -3.07 -7.61 11.66
C ASN A 103 -3.41 -6.33 12.46
N PHE A 104 -3.97 -5.31 11.81
CA PHE A 104 -4.16 -3.97 12.40
C PHE A 104 -5.60 -3.48 12.37
N ASP A 105 -6.45 -4.09 11.55
CA ASP A 105 -7.88 -3.87 11.41
C ASP A 105 -8.71 -4.36 12.61
N ILE A 106 -9.96 -3.90 12.68
CA ILE A 106 -10.91 -4.19 13.78
C ILE A 106 -11.28 -5.68 13.92
N TYR A 107 -10.93 -6.50 12.92
CA TYR A 107 -11.28 -7.91 12.85
C TYR A 107 -10.12 -8.85 13.21
N THR A 108 -8.94 -8.34 13.60
CA THR A 108 -7.74 -9.15 13.86
C THR A 108 -8.01 -10.35 14.77
N ASP A 109 -8.70 -10.13 15.89
CA ASP A 109 -9.04 -11.19 16.87
C ASP A 109 -10.44 -11.78 16.67
N ASP A 110 -11.13 -11.42 15.59
CA ASP A 110 -12.51 -11.84 15.34
C ASP A 110 -12.58 -13.27 14.79
N PRO A 111 -13.34 -14.19 15.41
CA PRO A 111 -13.38 -15.59 14.97
C PRO A 111 -13.92 -15.77 13.55
N ASP A 112 -14.88 -14.92 13.16
CA ASP A 112 -15.60 -15.00 11.89
C ASP A 112 -14.89 -14.21 10.79
N TYR A 113 -14.36 -13.03 11.10
CA TYR A 113 -13.86 -12.08 10.11
C TYR A 113 -12.33 -12.02 9.98
N SER A 114 -11.56 -12.46 11.00
CA SER A 114 -10.09 -12.40 11.00
C SER A 114 -9.47 -13.01 9.73
N ASN A 115 -8.37 -12.43 9.28
CA ASN A 115 -7.59 -12.92 8.13
C ASN A 115 -8.45 -13.16 6.87
N CYS A 116 -9.40 -12.26 6.59
CA CYS A 116 -10.35 -12.33 5.48
C CYS A 116 -11.18 -13.62 5.37
N LYS A 117 -11.42 -14.36 6.46
CA LYS A 117 -12.19 -15.62 6.41
C LYS A 117 -13.52 -15.51 5.66
N LYS A 118 -14.19 -14.35 5.73
CA LYS A 118 -15.46 -14.09 5.02
C LYS A 118 -15.29 -13.55 3.60
N ASN A 119 -14.24 -12.78 3.32
CA ASN A 119 -14.06 -12.12 2.04
C ASN A 119 -12.60 -11.73 1.80
N GLU A 120 -11.96 -12.38 0.82
CA GLU A 120 -10.64 -11.99 0.34
C GLU A 120 -10.73 -10.76 -0.58
N TRP A 121 -10.21 -9.62 -0.11
CA TRP A 121 -10.24 -8.35 -0.85
C TRP A 121 -9.28 -8.36 -2.03
N ASN A 122 -8.07 -8.91 -1.86
CA ASN A 122 -7.03 -8.94 -2.88
C ASN A 122 -6.77 -10.37 -3.39
N LYS A 123 -7.61 -10.86 -4.31
CA LYS A 123 -7.51 -12.25 -4.82
C LYS A 123 -6.16 -12.63 -5.42
N TYR A 124 -5.44 -11.66 -5.98
CA TYR A 124 -4.13 -11.87 -6.61
C TYR A 124 -2.96 -11.55 -5.68
N GLY A 125 -3.23 -11.28 -4.40
CA GLY A 125 -2.22 -11.05 -3.38
C GLY A 125 -1.40 -12.28 -3.09
N ASN A 126 -0.08 -12.18 -3.28
CA ASN A 126 0.87 -13.25 -2.96
C ASN A 126 1.79 -12.92 -1.77
N GLY A 127 1.78 -11.67 -1.29
CA GLY A 127 2.57 -11.23 -0.14
C GLY A 127 4.07 -11.14 -0.40
N ILE A 128 4.52 -11.12 -1.66
CA ILE A 128 5.94 -11.12 -2.01
C ILE A 128 6.68 -9.87 -1.51
N ARG A 129 5.97 -8.74 -1.30
CA ARG A 129 6.57 -7.52 -0.71
C ARG A 129 7.07 -7.74 0.71
N PHE A 130 6.51 -8.71 1.43
CA PHE A 130 6.87 -9.02 2.82
C PHE A 130 7.94 -10.12 2.92
N PHE A 131 8.51 -10.56 1.80
CA PHE A 131 9.55 -11.57 1.82
C PHE A 131 10.92 -10.95 1.99
N TYR A 132 11.75 -11.60 2.81
CA TYR A 132 13.16 -11.28 2.89
C TYR A 132 13.95 -11.99 1.79
N TRP A 133 14.25 -11.26 0.71
CA TRP A 133 15.05 -11.75 -0.39
C TRP A 133 16.52 -11.89 -0.02
N GLY A 134 17.05 -10.92 0.75
CA GLY A 134 18.46 -10.87 1.17
C GLY A 134 19.49 -11.01 0.02
N ILE A 135 19.05 -10.64 -1.18
CA ILE A 135 19.85 -10.40 -2.39
C ILE A 135 19.31 -9.10 -2.99
N PRO A 136 20.09 -8.36 -3.79
CA PRO A 136 19.58 -7.17 -4.45
C PRO A 136 18.62 -7.56 -5.57
N ALA A 137 17.54 -6.79 -5.70
CA ALA A 137 16.63 -6.88 -6.82
C ALA A 137 16.47 -5.49 -7.44
N PHE A 138 16.52 -5.43 -8.77
CA PHE A 138 16.26 -4.20 -9.51
C PHE A 138 15.18 -4.44 -10.54
N LEU A 139 14.37 -3.43 -10.72
CA LEU A 139 13.39 -3.39 -11.78
C LEU A 139 13.96 -2.63 -13.00
N VAL A 140 13.83 -3.23 -14.16
CA VAL A 140 14.23 -2.70 -15.46
C VAL A 140 12.99 -2.44 -16.31
N VAL A 141 12.60 -1.17 -16.42
CA VAL A 141 11.42 -0.75 -17.20
C VAL A 141 11.77 -0.47 -18.66
N ASN A 142 12.99 0.02 -18.94
CA ASN A 142 13.39 0.40 -20.29
C ASN A 142 13.55 -0.82 -21.21
N GLU A 143 12.66 -0.98 -22.18
CA GLU A 143 12.68 -2.11 -23.13
C GLU A 143 14.01 -2.25 -23.89
N THR A 144 14.68 -1.14 -24.19
CA THR A 144 15.97 -1.18 -24.90
C THR A 144 17.04 -1.81 -24.01
N GLU A 145 17.02 -1.52 -22.71
CA GLU A 145 17.93 -2.14 -21.75
C GLU A 145 17.64 -3.63 -21.57
N VAL A 146 16.37 -3.99 -21.49
CA VAL A 146 15.91 -5.39 -21.46
C VAL A 146 16.41 -6.15 -22.68
N LYS A 147 16.22 -5.61 -23.90
CA LYS A 147 16.69 -6.22 -25.15
C LYS A 147 18.22 -6.34 -25.18
N ILE A 148 18.96 -5.35 -24.69
CA ILE A 148 20.42 -5.41 -24.59
C ILE A 148 20.87 -6.55 -23.66
N LEU A 149 20.26 -6.67 -22.48
CA LEU A 149 20.56 -7.74 -21.51
C LEU A 149 20.27 -9.12 -22.10
N ILE A 150 19.16 -9.27 -22.82
CA ILE A 150 18.80 -10.55 -23.44
C ILE A 150 19.72 -10.85 -24.62
N ASP A 151 19.77 -9.98 -25.64
CA ASP A 151 20.40 -10.30 -26.92
C ASP A 151 21.92 -10.25 -26.83
N LYS A 152 22.47 -9.17 -26.26
CA LYS A 152 23.92 -8.93 -26.27
C LYS A 152 24.65 -9.69 -25.17
N CYS A 153 23.99 -9.98 -24.06
CA CYS A 153 24.60 -10.65 -22.92
C CYS A 153 24.16 -12.12 -22.85
N PHE A 154 22.89 -12.42 -22.58
CA PHE A 154 22.45 -13.80 -22.37
C PHE A 154 22.53 -14.66 -23.65
N MET A 155 21.91 -14.25 -24.75
CA MET A 155 21.83 -15.05 -25.98
C MET A 155 23.19 -15.30 -26.63
N ASN A 156 24.06 -14.29 -26.63
CA ASN A 156 25.38 -14.39 -27.26
C ASN A 156 26.41 -15.18 -26.42
N HIS A 157 26.36 -15.06 -25.09
CA HIS A 157 27.41 -15.59 -24.22
C HIS A 157 26.96 -16.74 -23.34
N ASN A 158 25.72 -16.73 -22.84
CA ASN A 158 25.29 -17.63 -21.76
C ASN A 158 24.31 -18.71 -22.24
N TYR A 159 23.60 -18.51 -23.37
CA TYR A 159 22.61 -19.47 -23.88
C TYR A 159 23.20 -20.86 -24.13
N GLY A 160 24.43 -20.92 -24.66
CA GLY A 160 25.14 -22.19 -24.92
C GLY A 160 25.50 -23.01 -23.67
N THR A 161 25.28 -22.46 -22.48
CA THR A 161 25.47 -23.15 -21.19
C THR A 161 24.33 -24.14 -20.90
N TYR A 162 23.18 -24.02 -21.59
CA TYR A 162 22.11 -25.02 -21.55
C TYR A 162 22.66 -26.40 -21.94
N GLY A 163 22.58 -27.37 -21.03
CA GLY A 163 22.83 -28.78 -21.37
C GLY A 163 24.28 -29.27 -21.23
N LYS A 164 24.96 -28.88 -20.14
CA LYS A 164 26.12 -29.56 -19.50
C LYS A 164 27.54 -29.05 -19.79
N SER A 165 27.77 -28.16 -20.77
CA SER A 165 29.12 -27.60 -20.98
C SER A 165 29.12 -26.08 -21.10
N VAL A 166 29.75 -25.40 -20.14
CA VAL A 166 29.95 -23.94 -20.14
C VAL A 166 30.89 -23.53 -21.26
N LYS A 167 30.46 -22.56 -22.09
CA LYS A 167 31.30 -21.97 -23.13
C LYS A 167 31.73 -20.56 -22.73
N TRP A 168 33.03 -20.39 -22.47
CA TRP A 168 33.61 -19.08 -22.17
C TRP A 168 33.84 -18.24 -23.45
N PRO A 169 33.77 -16.89 -23.37
CA PRO A 169 33.52 -16.08 -22.18
C PRO A 169 32.02 -15.90 -21.85
N LEU A 170 31.68 -15.97 -20.55
CA LEU A 170 30.34 -15.68 -20.04
C LEU A 170 30.12 -14.19 -19.82
N CYS A 171 28.86 -13.78 -19.87
CA CYS A 171 28.42 -12.44 -19.51
C CYS A 171 27.82 -12.41 -18.10
N ALA A 172 28.22 -11.43 -17.29
CA ALA A 172 27.83 -11.30 -15.89
C ALA A 172 27.30 -9.90 -15.59
N ALA A 173 26.53 -9.79 -14.51
CA ALA A 173 26.04 -8.52 -13.98
C ALA A 173 26.48 -8.36 -12.52
N GLU A 174 26.68 -7.11 -12.12
CA GLU A 174 26.98 -6.69 -10.76
C GLU A 174 25.87 -5.76 -10.27
N LEU A 175 25.25 -6.11 -9.13
CA LEU A 175 24.14 -5.38 -8.54
C LEU A 175 24.59 -4.80 -7.19
N THR A 176 24.52 -3.48 -7.05
CA THR A 176 24.98 -2.74 -5.87
C THR A 176 23.82 -1.95 -5.26
N ASP A 177 23.37 -2.37 -4.10
CA ASP A 177 22.33 -1.72 -3.29
C ASP A 177 22.51 -2.12 -1.82
N PHE A 178 23.61 -1.63 -1.23
CA PHE A 178 23.94 -1.95 0.15
C PHE A 178 23.08 -1.11 1.10
N LYS A 179 22.26 -1.78 1.91
CA LYS A 179 21.43 -1.13 2.94
C LYS A 179 22.13 -1.23 4.30
N LEU A 180 22.21 -0.11 5.02
CA LEU A 180 22.83 -0.03 6.35
C LEU A 180 21.98 -0.68 7.45
N ALA A 181 20.67 -0.70 7.26
CA ALA A 181 19.71 -1.29 8.18
C ALA A 181 19.88 -2.82 8.26
N ALA A 182 19.72 -3.37 9.47
CA ALA A 182 19.75 -4.81 9.70
C ALA A 182 19.00 -5.21 10.97
N GLY A 183 18.27 -6.32 10.91
CA GLY A 183 17.54 -6.91 12.04
C GLY A 183 16.08 -6.49 12.09
N ASP A 184 15.67 -5.92 13.20
CA ASP A 184 14.31 -5.41 13.45
C ASP A 184 14.35 -3.89 13.66
N ALA A 185 13.18 -3.24 13.59
CA ALA A 185 13.07 -1.79 13.71
C ALA A 185 13.59 -1.27 15.06
N GLU A 186 13.32 -2.00 16.15
CA GLU A 186 13.76 -1.63 17.50
C GLU A 186 15.30 -1.56 17.59
N ARG A 187 15.99 -2.61 17.13
CA ARG A 187 17.45 -2.65 17.09
C ARG A 187 18.03 -1.56 16.20
N CYS A 188 17.40 -1.30 15.07
CA CYS A 188 17.90 -0.31 14.14
C CYS A 188 17.77 1.13 14.70
N ILE A 189 16.61 1.49 15.26
CA ILE A 189 16.39 2.78 15.91
C ILE A 189 17.35 2.97 17.08
N ARG A 190 17.53 1.95 17.92
CA ARG A 190 18.49 1.98 19.03
C ARG A 190 19.93 2.22 18.57
N ARG A 191 20.34 1.73 17.40
CA ARG A 191 21.69 1.97 16.86
C ARG A 191 21.89 3.41 16.42
N ASN A 192 20.88 4.03 15.82
CA ASN A 192 20.92 5.47 15.50
C ASN A 192 21.19 6.29 16.77
N GLU A 193 20.55 5.96 17.89
CA GLU A 193 20.74 6.68 19.15
C GLU A 193 22.16 6.53 19.73
N ILE A 194 22.76 5.33 19.63
CA ILE A 194 24.07 5.04 20.22
C ILE A 194 25.21 5.63 19.36
N ASP A 195 25.18 5.43 18.05
CA ASP A 195 26.30 5.82 17.17
C ASP A 195 26.39 7.35 17.00
N ASN A 196 25.28 8.06 17.16
CA ASN A 196 25.23 9.53 17.23
C ASN A 196 25.91 10.12 18.48
N ILE A 197 26.25 9.31 19.50
CA ILE A 197 26.96 9.78 20.71
C ILE A 197 28.48 9.81 20.49
N PHE A 198 29.01 8.92 19.64
CA PHE A 198 30.47 8.66 19.56
C PHE A 198 31.09 8.99 18.20
N THR A 199 30.29 9.16 17.15
CA THR A 199 30.77 9.39 15.78
C THR A 199 29.93 10.45 15.05
N ALA A 200 30.31 10.81 13.81
CA ALA A 200 29.45 11.62 12.95
C ALA A 200 28.08 10.95 12.79
N GLU A 201 27.00 11.73 12.66
CA GLU A 201 25.64 11.19 12.60
C GLU A 201 25.48 10.21 11.44
N ILE A 202 25.35 8.91 11.76
CA ILE A 202 25.04 7.85 10.80
C ILE A 202 23.67 7.31 11.16
N TYR A 203 22.68 7.59 10.32
CA TYR A 203 21.36 6.99 10.42
C TYR A 203 21.34 5.65 9.66
N TYR A 204 21.16 4.55 10.38
CA TYR A 204 21.02 3.20 9.82
C TYR A 204 19.64 2.95 9.21
N CYS A 205 18.60 3.57 9.76
CA CYS A 205 17.23 3.56 9.25
C CYS A 205 16.48 4.82 9.67
N LEU A 206 15.35 5.08 9.03
CA LEU A 206 14.43 6.15 9.37
C LEU A 206 13.00 5.57 9.50
N PRO A 207 12.15 6.16 10.36
CA PRO A 207 10.74 5.80 10.38
C PRO A 207 10.10 6.14 9.02
N VAL A 208 9.27 5.24 8.51
CA VAL A 208 8.42 5.54 7.36
C VAL A 208 7.30 6.45 7.86
N GLN A 209 7.31 7.70 7.40
CA GLN A 209 6.38 8.73 7.87
C GLN A 209 6.06 9.72 6.76
N ASN A 210 4.88 10.32 6.83
CA ASN A 210 4.44 11.39 5.96
C ASN A 210 3.37 12.22 6.68
N TRP A 211 2.84 13.25 6.03
CA TRP A 211 1.84 14.15 6.59
C TRP A 211 0.43 13.79 6.12
N ASN A 212 -0.48 13.68 7.08
CA ASN A 212 -1.91 13.74 6.77
C ASN A 212 -2.28 15.18 6.42
N VAL A 213 -3.21 15.34 5.48
CA VAL A 213 -3.77 16.65 5.14
C VAL A 213 -5.22 16.69 5.60
N TYR A 214 -5.61 17.74 6.30
CA TYR A 214 -7.00 17.89 6.74
C TYR A 214 -7.47 19.34 6.63
N ALA A 215 -8.79 19.52 6.52
CA ALA A 215 -9.41 20.83 6.47
C ALA A 215 -10.81 20.81 7.11
N PHE A 216 -11.12 21.85 7.87
CA PHE A 216 -12.43 22.04 8.49
C PHE A 216 -13.30 23.01 7.67
N LEU A 217 -14.58 22.67 7.51
CA LEU A 217 -15.57 23.41 6.72
C LEU A 217 -16.90 23.54 7.49
N PRO A 218 -17.35 24.77 7.83
CA PRO A 218 -16.55 26.00 7.85
C PRO A 218 -15.49 25.94 8.95
N GLN A 219 -14.46 26.79 8.89
CA GLN A 219 -13.51 26.97 9.98
C GLN A 219 -14.18 27.62 11.20
N ARG A 220 -13.89 27.12 12.41
CA ARG A 220 -14.46 27.58 13.69
C ARG A 220 -13.34 27.84 14.70
N SER A 221 -13.12 29.11 15.05
CA SER A 221 -12.03 29.51 15.96
C SER A 221 -12.42 29.68 17.44
N SER A 222 -13.70 29.50 17.79
CA SER A 222 -14.23 29.99 19.07
C SER A 222 -14.39 28.95 20.18
N GLU A 223 -14.38 27.65 19.87
CA GLU A 223 -14.63 26.59 20.85
C GLU A 223 -13.32 25.89 21.23
N MET A 224 -13.15 25.58 22.52
CA MET A 224 -11.97 24.84 22.99
C MET A 224 -12.04 23.34 22.63
N LEU A 225 -13.25 22.79 22.59
CA LEU A 225 -13.54 21.38 22.31
C LEU A 225 -14.78 21.28 21.41
N ALA A 226 -14.70 20.48 20.35
CA ALA A 226 -15.82 20.19 19.47
C ALA A 226 -16.88 19.35 20.20
N LYS A 227 -18.16 19.72 20.03
CA LYS A 227 -19.29 19.05 20.69
C LYS A 227 -19.42 17.59 20.25
N ASN A 228 -20.02 16.78 21.12
CA ASN A 228 -20.25 15.37 20.84
C ASN A 228 -21.10 15.18 19.58
N HIS A 229 -20.65 14.27 18.71
CA HIS A 229 -21.28 13.95 17.44
C HIS A 229 -21.52 15.15 16.49
N SER A 230 -20.72 16.21 16.60
CA SER A 230 -20.83 17.41 15.76
C SER A 230 -19.99 17.37 14.48
N VAL A 231 -18.95 16.53 14.43
CA VAL A 231 -18.01 16.47 13.31
C VAL A 231 -18.38 15.32 12.36
N PHE A 232 -18.65 15.63 11.10
CA PHE A 232 -18.77 14.67 10.02
C PHE A 232 -17.42 14.60 9.29
N MET A 233 -16.82 13.42 9.20
CA MET A 233 -15.54 13.25 8.53
C MET A 233 -15.73 12.64 7.14
N LEU A 234 -15.17 13.29 6.11
CA LEU A 234 -15.03 12.75 4.77
C LEU A 234 -13.54 12.49 4.51
N MET A 235 -13.18 11.23 4.26
CA MET A 235 -11.79 10.81 4.22
C MET A 235 -11.43 9.94 3.02
N SER A 236 -10.15 9.91 2.65
CA SER A 236 -9.55 8.96 1.69
C SER A 236 -8.09 8.75 2.02
N ARG A 237 -7.56 7.59 1.66
CA ARG A 237 -6.12 7.38 1.52
C ARG A 237 -5.55 8.15 0.32
N VAL A 238 -4.28 8.50 0.35
CA VAL A 238 -3.56 9.11 -0.78
C VAL A 238 -2.34 8.33 -1.24
N ASP A 239 -1.95 7.31 -0.48
CA ASP A 239 -0.72 6.55 -0.73
C ASP A 239 -0.97 5.19 -1.39
N SER A 240 0.09 4.73 -2.04
CA SER A 240 0.25 3.38 -2.52
C SER A 240 1.63 2.86 -2.12
N PHE A 241 1.88 1.57 -2.31
CA PHE A 241 3.18 0.99 -1.97
C PHE A 241 3.58 -0.12 -2.93
N THR A 242 4.85 -0.13 -3.28
CA THR A 242 5.55 -1.17 -4.05
C THR A 242 6.88 -1.48 -3.37
N ILE A 243 7.41 -2.68 -3.58
CA ILE A 243 8.72 -3.05 -3.05
C ILE A 243 9.86 -2.26 -3.72
N PHE A 244 9.65 -1.72 -4.93
CA PHE A 244 10.67 -0.98 -5.68
C PHE A 244 10.63 0.52 -5.35
N GLU A 245 11.75 1.05 -4.84
CA GLU A 245 11.96 2.47 -4.50
C GLU A 245 11.72 3.36 -5.72
N ASP A 246 11.26 4.59 -5.47
CA ASP A 246 11.01 5.66 -6.46
C ASP A 246 10.01 5.32 -7.58
N LEU A 247 9.28 4.23 -7.43
CA LEU A 247 8.20 3.83 -8.33
C LEU A 247 6.84 4.05 -7.66
N ASP A 248 6.30 5.28 -7.65
CA ASP A 248 4.98 5.54 -7.07
C ASP A 248 3.94 5.83 -8.16
N TYR A 249 3.30 4.76 -8.67
CA TYR A 249 2.18 4.87 -9.60
C TYR A 249 1.00 3.99 -9.16
N GLY A 250 0.50 4.23 -7.95
CA GLY A 250 -0.70 3.58 -7.44
C GLY A 250 -1.99 4.24 -7.92
N SER A 251 -2.54 3.75 -9.03
CA SER A 251 -3.83 4.22 -9.57
C SER A 251 -5.00 4.14 -8.58
N SER A 252 -4.93 3.26 -7.57
CA SER A 252 -6.02 3.02 -6.62
C SER A 252 -6.18 4.12 -5.58
N ALA A 253 -5.13 4.90 -5.30
CA ALA A 253 -5.22 6.08 -4.42
C ALA A 253 -5.52 7.36 -5.23
N ILE A 254 -5.09 7.42 -6.49
CA ILE A 254 -5.31 8.59 -7.37
C ILE A 254 -6.80 8.81 -7.64
N SER A 255 -7.58 7.74 -7.89
CA SER A 255 -9.01 7.88 -8.20
C SER A 255 -9.81 8.45 -7.02
N SER A 256 -9.58 7.95 -5.81
CA SER A 256 -10.25 8.42 -4.61
C SER A 256 -9.82 9.84 -4.23
N LEU A 257 -8.53 10.16 -4.37
CA LEU A 257 -7.99 11.50 -4.20
C LEU A 257 -8.65 12.50 -5.16
N LEU A 258 -8.74 12.17 -6.46
CA LEU A 258 -9.38 13.03 -7.46
C LEU A 258 -10.84 13.33 -7.11
N VAL A 259 -11.57 12.31 -6.64
CA VAL A 259 -12.97 12.47 -6.20
C VAL A 259 -13.06 13.38 -4.98
N ILE A 260 -12.23 13.19 -3.95
CA ILE A 260 -12.26 14.07 -2.77
C ILE A 260 -11.89 15.51 -3.14
N LEU A 261 -10.89 15.73 -3.98
CA LEU A 261 -10.53 17.08 -4.44
C LEU A 261 -11.67 17.73 -5.21
N THR A 262 -12.35 16.97 -6.08
CA THR A 262 -13.51 17.46 -6.85
C THR A 262 -14.69 17.81 -5.93
N VAL A 263 -14.98 16.95 -4.94
CA VAL A 263 -16.00 17.20 -3.92
C VAL A 263 -15.63 18.44 -3.09
N SER A 264 -14.37 18.58 -2.71
CA SER A 264 -13.87 19.72 -1.92
C SER A 264 -14.02 21.03 -2.69
N GLU A 265 -13.68 21.05 -3.98
CA GLU A 265 -13.88 22.19 -4.88
C GLU A 265 -15.38 22.55 -5.02
N ALA A 266 -16.25 21.55 -5.17
CA ALA A 266 -17.69 21.76 -5.25
C ALA A 266 -18.26 22.33 -3.94
N LEU A 267 -17.84 21.80 -2.79
CA LEU A 267 -18.22 22.31 -1.47
C LEU A 267 -17.67 23.72 -1.22
N GLY A 268 -16.45 24.01 -1.69
CA GLY A 268 -15.81 25.32 -1.60
C GLY A 268 -16.57 26.41 -2.39
N LYS A 269 -17.06 26.08 -3.59
CA LYS A 269 -17.91 26.99 -4.39
C LYS A 269 -19.19 27.41 -3.69
N ASP A 270 -19.75 26.51 -2.87
CA ASP A 270 -20.97 26.73 -2.08
C ASP A 270 -20.69 26.93 -0.58
N ALA A 271 -19.49 27.40 -0.20
CA ALA A 271 -19.04 27.48 1.20
C ALA A 271 -20.00 28.28 2.11
N HIS A 272 -20.65 29.34 1.59
CA HIS A 272 -21.65 30.10 2.35
C HIS A 272 -22.85 29.24 2.77
N ARG A 273 -23.33 28.38 1.88
CA ARG A 273 -24.44 27.46 2.19
C ARG A 273 -24.02 26.41 3.22
N ILE A 274 -22.79 25.93 3.13
CA ILE A 274 -22.23 25.00 4.13
C ILE A 274 -22.11 25.70 5.49
N ALA A 275 -21.66 26.95 5.53
CA ALA A 275 -21.60 27.74 6.75
C ALA A 275 -22.99 27.99 7.36
N ASP A 276 -23.99 28.34 6.54
CA ASP A 276 -25.37 28.54 7.00
C ASP A 276 -25.99 27.25 7.57
N LEU A 277 -25.74 26.10 6.93
CA LEU A 277 -26.18 24.81 7.42
C LEU A 277 -25.49 24.46 8.74
N SER A 278 -24.17 24.66 8.79
CA SER A 278 -23.33 24.45 9.97
C SER A 278 -23.80 25.29 11.16
N ALA A 279 -24.16 26.56 10.95
CA ALA A 279 -24.67 27.44 11.99
C ALA A 279 -26.04 27.00 12.52
N LYS A 280 -26.88 26.37 11.68
CA LYS A 280 -28.22 25.90 12.06
C LYS A 280 -28.21 24.57 12.80
N ASN A 281 -27.35 23.64 12.39
CA ASN A 281 -27.32 22.27 12.92
C ASN A 281 -26.15 22.00 13.87
N ASP A 282 -25.27 22.98 14.03
CA ASP A 282 -24.07 22.91 14.85
C ASP A 282 -23.13 21.76 14.46
N ARG A 283 -22.99 21.51 13.15
CA ARG A 283 -22.11 20.47 12.61
C ARG A 283 -21.00 21.05 11.76
N GLN A 284 -19.87 20.36 11.71
CA GLN A 284 -18.71 20.73 10.91
C GLN A 284 -18.30 19.55 10.03
N LEU A 285 -17.84 19.85 8.81
CA LEU A 285 -17.23 18.86 7.93
C LEU A 285 -15.71 18.89 8.14
N LEU A 286 -15.14 17.72 8.39
CA LEU A 286 -13.70 17.50 8.43
C LEU A 286 -13.31 16.68 7.20
N LEU A 287 -12.64 17.33 6.25
CA LEU A 287 -12.00 16.65 5.12
C LEU A 287 -10.66 16.11 5.58
N THR A 288 -10.32 14.86 5.25
CA THR A 288 -9.03 14.28 5.63
C THR A 288 -8.47 13.37 4.56
N LEU A 289 -7.18 13.52 4.29
CA LEU A 289 -6.39 12.72 3.37
C LEU A 289 -5.28 12.04 4.18
N PHE A 290 -5.35 10.71 4.24
CA PHE A 290 -4.42 9.90 5.03
C PHE A 290 -3.27 9.38 4.18
N SER A 291 -2.05 9.53 4.70
CA SER A 291 -0.84 8.99 4.10
C SER A 291 -0.29 7.85 4.96
N GLY A 292 0.20 6.80 4.31
CA GLY A 292 0.71 5.60 4.97
C GLY A 292 -0.36 4.55 5.28
N GLU A 293 -1.53 4.61 4.64
CA GLU A 293 -2.57 3.60 4.83
C GLU A 293 -2.20 2.24 4.23
N SER A 294 -1.31 2.20 3.24
CA SER A 294 -0.79 0.96 2.63
C SER A 294 0.21 0.19 3.49
N LEU A 295 0.62 0.77 4.62
CA LEU A 295 1.56 0.24 5.60
C LEU A 295 0.94 0.30 6.99
N ASP A 296 0.03 -0.63 7.30
CA ASP A 296 -0.54 -0.79 8.64
C ASP A 296 -1.23 0.46 9.22
N TYR A 297 -1.85 1.27 8.36
CA TYR A 297 -2.67 2.44 8.74
C TYR A 297 -1.89 3.53 9.51
N ILE A 298 -0.63 3.82 9.14
CA ILE A 298 0.23 4.81 9.83
C ILE A 298 -0.49 6.16 10.02
N GLY A 299 -1.11 6.68 8.96
CA GLY A 299 -1.71 8.02 8.97
C GLY A 299 -2.94 8.08 9.87
N SER A 300 -3.92 7.20 9.64
CA SER A 300 -5.18 7.21 10.36
C SER A 300 -5.01 6.80 11.82
N SER A 301 -4.15 5.82 12.13
CA SER A 301 -3.84 5.43 13.51
C SER A 301 -3.18 6.57 14.30
N ARG A 302 -2.28 7.34 13.66
CA ARG A 302 -1.67 8.51 14.29
C ARG A 302 -2.71 9.58 14.64
N MET A 303 -3.63 9.87 13.73
CA MET A 303 -4.68 10.86 13.98
C MET A 303 -5.64 10.42 15.09
N VAL A 304 -6.04 9.14 15.11
CA VAL A 304 -6.84 8.56 16.20
C VAL A 304 -6.12 8.72 17.54
N TRP A 305 -4.81 8.40 17.58
CA TRP A 305 -4.00 8.59 18.78
C TRP A 305 -4.00 10.06 19.25
N GLU A 306 -3.87 11.02 18.33
CA GLU A 306 -3.92 12.45 18.68
C GLU A 306 -5.31 12.88 19.21
N MET A 307 -6.39 12.37 18.64
CA MET A 307 -7.76 12.63 19.11
C MET A 307 -8.01 12.07 20.52
N MET A 308 -7.47 10.88 20.83
CA MET A 308 -7.57 10.28 22.17
C MET A 308 -6.78 11.08 23.24
N HIS A 309 -5.73 11.78 22.83
CA HIS A 309 -4.87 12.57 23.71
C HIS A 309 -5.18 14.07 23.69
N ASN A 310 -6.31 14.49 23.09
CA ASN A 310 -6.71 15.89 22.95
C ASN A 310 -5.65 16.77 22.26
N ASN A 311 -4.92 16.21 21.31
CA ASN A 311 -3.85 16.87 20.56
C ASN A 311 -4.21 17.12 19.09
N PHE A 312 -5.45 16.83 18.68
CA PHE A 312 -5.95 17.07 17.33
C PHE A 312 -7.08 18.11 17.32
N PRO A 313 -7.09 19.07 16.37
CA PRO A 313 -6.00 19.37 15.44
C PRO A 313 -4.76 19.91 16.17
N ALA A 314 -3.59 19.80 15.55
CA ALA A 314 -2.36 20.33 16.13
C ALA A 314 -2.51 21.84 16.36
N VAL A 315 -2.25 22.29 17.59
CA VAL A 315 -2.41 23.69 17.97
C VAL A 315 -1.30 24.51 17.32
N ASP A 316 -1.62 25.22 16.24
CA ASP A 316 -0.77 26.27 15.68
C ASP A 316 -1.30 27.65 16.07
N SER A 317 -0.36 28.55 16.33
CA SER A 317 -0.50 29.94 16.74
C SER A 317 -1.40 30.82 15.85
N MET A 318 -1.72 30.39 14.61
CA MET A 318 -2.51 31.18 13.66
C MET A 318 -3.97 30.73 13.47
N HIS A 319 -4.33 29.47 13.74
CA HIS A 319 -5.65 28.91 13.38
C HIS A 319 -6.12 27.81 14.36
N SER A 320 -6.49 28.17 15.59
CA SER A 320 -6.97 27.18 16.56
C SER A 320 -8.43 26.79 16.27
N GLU A 321 -8.63 25.75 15.48
CA GLU A 321 -9.89 25.00 15.46
C GLU A 321 -10.15 24.33 16.80
N ALA A 322 -11.41 24.00 17.08
CA ALA A 322 -11.77 23.30 18.30
C ALA A 322 -11.13 21.90 18.37
N LEU A 323 -10.63 21.52 19.54
CA LEU A 323 -10.07 20.17 19.74
C LEU A 323 -11.13 19.13 19.42
N THR A 324 -10.82 18.26 18.47
CA THR A 324 -11.71 17.20 18.01
C THR A 324 -11.28 15.89 18.64
N THR A 325 -12.21 15.25 19.33
CA THR A 325 -12.02 13.94 19.98
C THR A 325 -12.82 12.87 19.26
N LEU A 326 -12.60 11.59 19.57
CA LEU A 326 -13.42 10.51 19.02
C LEU A 326 -14.91 10.72 19.31
N SER A 327 -15.27 11.16 20.52
CA SER A 327 -16.67 11.48 20.87
C SER A 327 -17.28 12.64 20.09
N SER A 328 -16.45 13.51 19.52
CA SER A 328 -16.91 14.61 18.67
C SER A 328 -17.34 14.11 17.28
N LEU A 329 -16.89 12.92 16.85
CA LEU A 329 -17.19 12.33 15.55
C LEU A 329 -18.64 11.81 15.52
N GLY A 330 -19.45 12.37 14.62
CA GLY A 330 -20.86 12.02 14.48
C GLY A 330 -21.14 11.02 13.37
N PHE A 331 -20.27 10.94 12.37
CA PHE A 331 -20.34 10.05 11.22
C PHE A 331 -19.03 10.07 10.42
N LEU A 332 -18.61 8.93 9.89
CA LEU A 332 -17.42 8.77 9.04
C LEU A 332 -17.81 8.30 7.64
N LEU A 333 -17.29 8.96 6.61
CA LEU A 333 -17.47 8.57 5.23
C LEU A 333 -16.10 8.47 4.56
N GLU A 334 -15.70 7.27 4.16
CA GLU A 334 -14.46 7.06 3.41
C GLU A 334 -14.75 6.81 1.94
N VAL A 335 -13.97 7.44 1.07
CA VAL A 335 -13.94 7.16 -0.37
C VAL A 335 -12.70 6.30 -0.63
N GLY A 336 -12.91 5.04 -1.01
CA GLY A 336 -11.86 4.12 -1.42
C GLY A 336 -11.67 4.10 -2.93
N ASP A 337 -10.98 3.07 -3.44
CA ASP A 337 -10.67 2.94 -4.87
C ASP A 337 -11.93 2.90 -5.75
N LEU A 338 -11.96 3.79 -6.75
CA LEU A 338 -13.05 3.97 -7.72
C LEU A 338 -12.60 3.70 -9.17
N THR A 339 -11.36 3.25 -9.41
CA THR A 339 -10.74 3.23 -10.74
C THR A 339 -11.48 2.33 -11.75
N TYR A 340 -12.10 1.24 -11.27
CA TYR A 340 -12.80 0.27 -12.13
C TYR A 340 -14.25 0.06 -11.66
N SER A 341 -15.00 1.14 -11.45
CA SER A 341 -16.44 1.05 -11.22
C SER A 341 -17.16 0.74 -12.53
N ASP A 342 -17.72 -0.46 -12.68
CA ASP A 342 -18.63 -0.83 -13.78
C ASP A 342 -20.01 -0.16 -13.59
N ASP A 343 -20.04 1.18 -13.60
CA ASP A 343 -21.20 2.06 -13.37
C ASP A 343 -21.92 1.90 -12.01
N SER A 344 -21.42 1.03 -11.14
CA SER A 344 -21.96 0.75 -9.81
C SER A 344 -21.00 1.18 -8.71
N LEU A 345 -21.54 1.82 -7.68
CA LEU A 345 -20.82 2.12 -6.44
C LEU A 345 -21.31 1.21 -5.32
N TYR A 346 -20.42 0.90 -4.39
CA TYR A 346 -20.72 -0.01 -3.28
C TYR A 346 -20.46 0.70 -1.97
N MET A 347 -21.48 0.74 -1.13
CA MET A 347 -21.43 1.22 0.25
C MET A 347 -21.19 0.03 1.17
N HIS A 348 -20.00 -0.02 1.78
CA HIS A 348 -19.62 -1.02 2.77
C HIS A 348 -19.78 -0.44 4.17
N ILE A 349 -20.24 -1.29 5.09
CA ILE A 349 -20.42 -0.95 6.51
C ILE A 349 -19.86 -2.06 7.39
N ASP A 350 -19.54 -1.74 8.63
CA ASP A 350 -19.21 -2.78 9.61
C ASP A 350 -20.47 -3.54 10.04
N PRO A 351 -20.59 -4.85 9.74
CA PRO A 351 -21.76 -5.64 10.12
C PRO A 351 -21.95 -5.73 11.64
N ARG A 352 -20.87 -5.70 12.43
CA ARG A 352 -20.93 -5.81 13.89
C ARG A 352 -21.59 -4.57 14.50
N SER A 353 -21.05 -3.39 14.19
CA SER A 353 -21.56 -2.10 14.67
C SER A 353 -22.99 -1.85 14.22
N TYR A 354 -23.32 -2.20 12.96
CA TYR A 354 -24.65 -2.08 12.40
C TYR A 354 -25.70 -2.94 13.11
N GLN A 355 -25.34 -4.15 13.55
CA GLN A 355 -26.24 -5.03 14.28
C GLN A 355 -26.31 -4.69 15.78
N LYS A 356 -25.20 -4.25 16.37
CA LYS A 356 -25.06 -3.98 17.81
C LYS A 356 -25.77 -2.68 18.24
N TYR A 357 -25.66 -1.61 17.45
CA TYR A 357 -26.12 -0.29 17.85
C TYR A 357 -27.28 0.21 16.98
N GLY A 358 -28.47 0.30 17.56
CA GLY A 358 -29.68 0.75 16.85
C GLY A 358 -29.55 2.14 16.21
N PHE A 359 -28.86 3.07 16.89
CA PHE A 359 -28.64 4.43 16.35
C PHE A 359 -27.62 4.47 15.20
N VAL A 360 -26.63 3.57 15.19
CA VAL A 360 -25.68 3.42 14.08
C VAL A 360 -26.42 2.95 12.85
N LYS A 361 -27.24 1.91 13.00
CA LYS A 361 -28.12 1.42 11.94
C LYS A 361 -29.02 2.51 11.38
N GLU A 362 -29.70 3.27 12.24
CA GLU A 362 -30.58 4.36 11.82
C GLU A 362 -29.84 5.41 10.98
N LYS A 363 -28.69 5.88 11.45
CA LYS A 363 -27.88 6.88 10.72
C LYS A 363 -27.37 6.33 9.38
N ILE A 364 -26.92 5.09 9.34
CA ILE A 364 -26.47 4.43 8.11
C ILE A 364 -27.62 4.30 7.11
N ASP A 365 -28.78 3.82 7.55
CA ASP A 365 -29.96 3.64 6.70
C ASP A 365 -30.46 4.99 6.16
N MET A 366 -30.46 6.05 6.98
CA MET A 366 -30.77 7.41 6.55
C MET A 366 -29.82 7.91 5.45
N THR A 367 -28.51 7.75 5.64
CA THR A 367 -27.50 8.15 4.66
C THR A 367 -27.61 7.34 3.38
N ALA A 368 -27.77 6.03 3.46
CA ALA A 368 -27.95 5.16 2.31
C ALA A 368 -29.20 5.54 1.50
N ASN A 369 -30.31 5.85 2.17
CA ASN A 369 -31.53 6.31 1.50
C ASN A 369 -31.36 7.70 0.86
N ALA A 370 -30.59 8.60 1.47
CA ALA A 370 -30.29 9.90 0.89
C ALA A 370 -29.42 9.79 -0.38
N LEU A 371 -28.43 8.91 -0.37
CA LEU A 371 -27.55 8.66 -1.52
C LEU A 371 -28.31 7.97 -2.67
N ARG A 372 -29.16 6.99 -2.37
CA ARG A 372 -29.99 6.29 -3.37
C ARG A 372 -30.97 7.20 -4.12
N LYS A 373 -31.39 8.32 -3.51
CA LYS A 373 -32.21 9.33 -4.19
C LYS A 373 -31.44 10.05 -5.30
N HIS A 374 -30.12 10.12 -5.21
CA HIS A 374 -29.25 10.79 -6.19
C HIS A 374 -28.68 9.82 -7.22
N SER A 375 -28.41 8.57 -6.83
CA SER A 375 -28.01 7.51 -7.75
C SER A 375 -28.58 6.15 -7.37
N SER A 376 -29.34 5.54 -8.28
CA SER A 376 -29.88 4.18 -8.11
C SER A 376 -28.83 3.08 -8.30
N SER A 377 -27.63 3.39 -8.81
CA SER A 377 -26.56 2.42 -9.01
C SER A 377 -25.74 2.12 -7.76
N ILE A 378 -26.09 2.73 -6.62
CA ILE A 378 -25.41 2.52 -5.34
C ILE A 378 -25.97 1.27 -4.64
N GLN A 379 -25.12 0.26 -4.51
CA GLN A 379 -25.39 -0.99 -3.82
C GLN A 379 -24.94 -0.92 -2.36
N PHE A 380 -25.67 -1.58 -1.46
CA PHE A 380 -25.38 -1.58 -0.03
C PHE A 380 -24.91 -2.97 0.40
N ILE A 381 -23.73 -3.04 1.00
CA ILE A 381 -23.04 -4.25 1.41
C ILE A 381 -22.97 -4.27 2.94
N SER A 382 -23.64 -5.25 3.53
CA SER A 382 -23.74 -5.43 4.99
C SER A 382 -23.48 -6.87 5.45
N ASP A 383 -23.25 -7.78 4.50
CA ASP A 383 -22.99 -9.20 4.71
C ASP A 383 -21.49 -9.53 4.73
N LYS A 384 -20.63 -8.54 4.45
CA LYS A 384 -19.17 -8.68 4.36
C LYS A 384 -18.49 -7.78 5.39
N PRO A 385 -17.23 -8.09 5.79
CA PRO A 385 -16.43 -7.16 6.59
C PRO A 385 -16.26 -5.82 5.86
N LEU A 386 -15.77 -4.80 6.55
CA LEU A 386 -15.25 -3.62 5.89
C LEU A 386 -14.04 -3.96 4.99
N PRO A 387 -13.88 -3.26 3.84
CA PRO A 387 -12.65 -3.30 3.07
C PRO A 387 -11.50 -2.60 3.81
N PRO A 388 -10.23 -2.94 3.49
CA PRO A 388 -9.08 -2.24 4.04
C PRO A 388 -9.21 -0.73 3.78
N SER A 389 -9.32 0.02 4.87
CA SER A 389 -9.68 1.43 4.87
C SER A 389 -9.28 2.09 6.19
N SER A 390 -9.14 3.40 6.17
CA SER A 390 -8.81 4.24 7.33
C SER A 390 -9.85 4.11 8.45
N LEU A 391 -11.10 3.76 8.10
CA LEU A 391 -12.19 3.48 9.05
C LEU A 391 -11.79 2.47 10.13
N HIS A 392 -10.93 1.50 9.81
CA HIS A 392 -10.51 0.50 10.78
C HIS A 392 -9.80 1.12 11.99
N SER A 393 -8.95 2.13 11.79
CA SER A 393 -8.25 2.82 12.87
C SER A 393 -9.23 3.48 13.86
N PHE A 394 -10.31 4.08 13.35
CA PHE A 394 -11.32 4.75 14.18
C PHE A 394 -12.22 3.76 14.91
N LEU A 395 -12.75 2.77 14.18
CA LEU A 395 -13.70 1.80 14.72
C LEU A 395 -13.05 0.79 15.67
N LYS A 396 -11.72 0.67 15.64
CA LYS A 396 -10.96 -0.14 16.61
C LYS A 396 -11.08 0.43 18.02
N GLU A 397 -11.06 1.75 18.13
CA GLU A 397 -11.14 2.46 19.41
C GLU A 397 -12.59 2.78 19.80
N ASP A 398 -13.47 3.08 18.84
CA ASP A 398 -14.89 3.33 19.09
C ASP A 398 -15.78 2.75 17.97
N ASP A 399 -16.29 1.53 18.20
CA ASP A 399 -17.20 0.82 17.29
C ASP A 399 -18.63 1.40 17.27
N SER A 400 -18.90 2.45 18.06
CA SER A 400 -20.20 3.11 18.10
C SER A 400 -20.33 4.26 17.08
N ILE A 401 -19.23 4.63 16.41
CA ILE A 401 -19.23 5.68 15.39
C ILE A 401 -19.86 5.13 14.09
N PRO A 402 -20.93 5.74 13.55
CA PRO A 402 -21.50 5.32 12.28
C PRO A 402 -20.53 5.62 11.14
N ALA A 403 -20.19 4.59 10.35
CA ALA A 403 -19.18 4.69 9.31
C ALA A 403 -19.61 3.98 8.02
N ILE A 404 -19.24 4.55 6.87
CA ILE A 404 -19.47 3.96 5.55
C ILE A 404 -18.22 4.13 4.69
N ALA A 405 -17.80 3.07 3.99
CA ALA A 405 -16.82 3.14 2.92
C ALA A 405 -17.50 3.04 1.56
N ILE A 406 -17.25 3.97 0.65
CA ILE A 406 -17.74 3.95 -0.74
C ILE A 406 -16.60 3.53 -1.66
N THR A 407 -16.84 2.51 -2.48
CA THR A 407 -15.83 1.94 -3.38
C THR A 407 -16.43 1.54 -4.73
N GLY A 408 -15.58 1.27 -5.72
CA GLY A 408 -15.97 0.75 -7.04
C GLY A 408 -16.18 -0.78 -7.08
N TYR A 409 -16.08 -1.47 -5.94
CA TYR A 409 -16.14 -2.93 -5.87
C TYR A 409 -16.99 -3.44 -4.70
N GLY A 410 -17.73 -4.53 -4.89
CA GLY A 410 -18.62 -5.10 -3.86
C GLY A 410 -18.05 -6.27 -3.05
N SER A 411 -16.94 -6.88 -3.47
CA SER A 411 -16.37 -8.06 -2.80
C SER A 411 -14.84 -8.08 -2.85
N SER A 412 -14.24 -8.41 -3.98
CA SER A 412 -12.80 -8.27 -4.18
C SER A 412 -12.54 -7.04 -5.03
N PHE A 413 -11.33 -6.47 -4.95
CA PHE A 413 -10.92 -5.39 -5.82
C PHE A 413 -11.24 -5.77 -7.28
N THR A 414 -12.06 -4.93 -7.95
CA THR A 414 -12.32 -5.05 -9.39
C THR A 414 -11.08 -4.76 -10.20
N ASN A 415 -10.10 -4.12 -9.56
CA ASN A 415 -8.77 -3.98 -10.05
C ASN A 415 -8.23 -5.38 -10.41
N ARG A 416 -8.29 -5.71 -11.70
CA ARG A 416 -7.64 -6.88 -12.30
C ARG A 416 -6.13 -6.83 -12.08
N THR A 417 -5.65 -5.70 -11.57
CA THR A 417 -4.27 -5.33 -11.49
C THR A 417 -3.99 -4.51 -10.24
N ASN A 418 -3.63 -5.17 -9.15
CA ASN A 418 -2.61 -4.59 -8.26
C ASN A 418 -1.27 -4.57 -9.04
N LYS A 419 -1.30 -3.81 -10.14
CA LYS A 419 -0.31 -3.66 -11.18
C LYS A 419 0.90 -3.17 -10.43
N LEU A 420 1.92 -4.00 -10.45
CA LEU A 420 3.32 -3.61 -10.25
C LEU A 420 3.64 -2.31 -11.06
N PHE A 421 2.88 -2.02 -12.13
CA PHE A 421 3.03 -0.88 -13.03
C PHE A 421 1.69 -0.34 -13.53
N ASN A 422 1.17 0.73 -12.96
CA ASN A 422 0.32 1.65 -13.72
C ASN A 422 1.18 2.84 -14.14
N ILE A 423 2.20 2.58 -14.95
CA ILE A 423 2.98 3.64 -15.60
C ILE A 423 2.02 4.31 -16.60
N PHE A 424 1.52 5.49 -16.26
CA PHE A 424 1.09 6.43 -17.29
C PHE A 424 2.37 6.92 -17.95
N ILE A 425 2.73 6.31 -19.08
CA ILE A 425 3.68 6.92 -20.01
C ILE A 425 2.87 8.00 -20.73
N ASP A 426 3.05 9.26 -20.34
CA ASP A 426 2.73 10.39 -21.20
C ASP A 426 3.56 10.25 -22.49
N GLU A 427 2.90 10.38 -23.65
CA GLU A 427 3.54 10.61 -24.95
C GLU A 427 4.34 11.93 -24.96
#